data_AF-A0A2N5TQP2-F1
#
_entry.id   AF-A0A2N5TQP2-F1
#
_cell.length_a   1.000
_cell.length_b   1.000
_cell.length_c   1.000
_cell.angle_alpha   90.00
_cell.angle_beta   90.00
_cell.angle_gamma   90.00
#
_symmetry.space_group_name_H-M   'P 1'
#
loop_
_entity.id
_entity.type
_entity.pdbx_description
1 polymer ?
#
loop_
_entity_poly.entity_id
_entity_poly.type
_entity_poly.pdbx_seq_one_letter_code
_entity_poly.pdbx_strand_id
1 'polypeptide(L)'
;MPQQVFGSLRQLAHNMEQVIIAALKNFPSMFVGPKIELALPWFAHLVVRNLGICQLAQALSGIFSDPSNLKEMAEAWDGIDAEAVRNQAALVTNCQHEILGVCFDDFQTVLNNPNVTTLPK
;
A
#
# COMPACT_ATOMS: atom_id res chain seq x y z
N MET A 1 9.91 -3.46 -9.81
CA MET A 1 11.21 -3.28 -9.12
C MET A 1 12.05 -4.55 -9.22
N PRO A 2 13.39 -4.46 -9.35
CA PRO A 2 14.25 -5.64 -9.31
C PRO A 2 14.16 -6.36 -7.95
N GLN A 3 14.15 -7.70 -7.93
CA GLN A 3 14.03 -8.50 -6.70
C GLN A 3 15.09 -8.15 -5.63
N GLN A 4 16.29 -7.76 -6.08
CA GLN A 4 17.38 -7.34 -5.20
C GLN A 4 17.06 -6.08 -4.38
N VAL A 5 16.27 -5.16 -4.95
CA VAL A 5 15.82 -3.93 -4.27
C VAL A 5 14.83 -4.26 -3.16
N PHE A 6 13.94 -5.25 -3.36
CA PHE A 6 13.02 -5.71 -2.32
C PHE A 6 13.74 -6.31 -1.11
N GLY A 7 14.76 -7.14 -1.35
CA GLY A 7 15.58 -7.72 -0.29
C GLY A 7 16.28 -6.63 0.52
N SER A 8 16.88 -5.66 -0.17
CA SER A 8 17.60 -4.55 0.46
C SER A 8 16.68 -3.65 1.30
N LEU A 9 15.47 -3.32 0.80
CA LEU A 9 14.49 -2.51 1.53
C LEU A 9 13.89 -3.24 2.74
N ARG A 10 13.68 -4.56 2.63
CA ARG A 10 13.22 -5.37 3.76
C ARG A 10 14.28 -5.45 4.86
N GLN A 11 15.55 -5.59 4.46
CA GLN A 11 16.68 -5.56 5.38
C GLN A 11 16.84 -4.18 6.05
N LEU A 12 16.63 -3.09 5.30
CA LEU A 12 16.60 -1.73 5.85
C LEU A 12 15.50 -1.57 6.90
N ALA A 13 14.28 -2.03 6.62
CA ALA A 13 13.16 -1.98 7.57
C ALA A 13 13.50 -2.72 8.86
N HIS A 14 14.16 -3.88 8.76
CA HIS A 14 14.57 -4.67 9.93
C HIS A 14 15.73 -4.02 10.70
N ASN A 15 16.64 -3.33 10.00
CA ASN A 15 17.82 -2.69 10.60
C ASN A 15 17.56 -1.26 11.08
N MET A 16 16.35 -0.72 10.89
CA MET A 16 16.04 0.68 11.18
C MET A 16 16.33 1.06 12.64
N GLU A 17 16.24 0.11 13.57
CA GLU A 17 16.52 0.33 14.99
C GLU A 17 17.97 0.74 15.20
N GLN A 18 18.86 -0.05 14.62
CA GLN A 18 20.30 0.17 14.73
C GLN A 18 20.71 1.45 14.03
N VAL A 19 20.04 1.80 12.92
CA VAL A 19 20.27 3.07 12.22
C VAL A 19 19.87 4.27 13.09
N ILE A 20 18.71 4.21 13.76
CA ILE A 20 18.25 5.29 14.65
C ILE A 20 19.14 5.41 15.89
N ILE A 21 19.51 4.28 16.52
CA ILE A 21 20.42 4.26 17.67
C ILE A 21 21.78 4.85 17.29
N ALA A 22 22.31 4.47 16.12
CA ALA A 22 23.58 5.01 15.63
C ALA A 22 23.50 6.52 15.35
N ALA A 23 22.41 6.98 14.72
CA ALA A 23 22.19 8.40 14.41
C ALA A 23 22.00 9.26 15.67
N LEU A 24 21.42 8.69 16.74
CA LEU A 24 21.12 9.39 17.99
C LEU A 24 22.10 9.07 19.12
N LYS A 25 23.25 8.47 18.82
CA LYS A 25 24.23 7.98 19.81
C LYS A 25 24.69 9.05 20.82
N ASN A 26 24.67 10.33 20.45
CA ASN A 26 25.10 11.44 21.31
C ASN A 26 23.95 12.08 22.11
N PHE A 27 22.72 11.59 21.97
CA PHE A 27 21.56 12.10 22.70
C PHE A 27 21.27 11.28 23.97
N PRO A 28 20.65 11.88 25.00
CA PRO A 28 20.25 11.16 26.21
C PRO A 28 19.27 10.02 25.91
N SER A 29 19.41 8.89 26.59
CA SER A 29 18.54 7.71 26.39
C SER A 29 17.05 8.00 26.59
N MET A 30 16.70 8.90 27.50
CA MET A 30 15.31 9.35 27.72
C MET A 30 14.72 10.10 26.51
N PHE A 31 15.55 10.67 25.64
CA PHE A 31 15.12 11.29 24.40
C PHE A 31 15.00 10.26 23.25
N VAL A 32 15.91 9.28 23.23
CA VAL A 32 16.03 8.28 22.15
C VAL A 32 14.99 7.17 22.27
N GLY A 33 14.72 6.67 23.47
CA GLY A 33 13.79 5.55 23.71
C GLY A 33 12.39 5.79 23.11
N PRO A 34 11.69 6.89 23.45
CA PRO A 34 10.37 7.18 22.91
C PRO A 34 10.34 7.36 21.38
N LYS A 35 11.44 7.85 20.79
CA LYS A 35 11.55 8.00 19.33
C LYS A 35 11.64 6.65 18.63
N ILE A 36 12.37 5.70 19.21
CA ILE A 36 12.47 4.34 18.69
C ILE A 36 11.10 3.65 18.80
N GLU A 37 10.47 3.71 19.98
CA GLU A 37 9.17 3.06 20.22
C GLU A 37 8.05 3.60 19.33
N LEU A 38 8.08 4.90 19.00
CA LEU A 38 7.05 5.50 18.14
C LEU A 38 7.38 5.45 16.65
N ALA A 39 8.60 5.78 16.24
CA ALA A 39 8.91 5.94 14.81
C ALA A 39 9.20 4.60 14.12
N LEU A 40 9.80 3.65 14.84
CA LEU A 40 10.29 2.42 14.24
C LEU A 40 9.19 1.45 13.81
N PRO A 41 8.17 1.15 14.65
CA PRO A 41 7.10 0.25 14.26
C PRO A 41 6.34 0.79 13.05
N TRP A 42 6.16 2.11 12.98
CA TRP A 42 5.42 2.77 11.91
C TRP A 42 6.19 2.73 10.60
N PHE A 43 7.46 3.11 10.62
CA PHE A 43 8.30 3.05 9.43
C PHE A 43 8.44 1.62 8.89
N ALA A 44 8.78 0.67 9.77
CA ALA A 44 8.96 -0.72 9.38
C ALA A 44 7.66 -1.30 8.80
N HIS A 45 6.51 -1.03 9.44
CA HIS A 45 5.21 -1.44 8.94
C HIS A 45 4.90 -0.84 7.56
N LEU A 46 5.14 0.46 7.36
CA LEU A 46 4.90 1.13 6.08
C LEU A 46 5.78 0.59 4.96
N VAL A 47 7.07 0.35 5.23
CA VAL A 47 7.99 -0.24 4.23
C VAL A 47 7.55 -1.64 3.87
N VAL A 48 7.26 -2.50 4.85
CA VAL A 48 6.80 -3.87 4.59
C VAL A 48 5.49 -3.88 3.80
N ARG A 49 4.54 -3.01 4.14
CA ARG A 49 3.27 -2.87 3.41
C ARG A 49 3.51 -2.43 1.96
N ASN A 50 4.35 -1.42 1.75
CA ASN A 50 4.68 -0.94 0.40
C ASN A 50 5.35 -2.04 -0.45
N LEU A 51 6.26 -2.81 0.14
CA LEU A 51 6.88 -3.95 -0.54
C LEU A 51 5.84 -5.01 -0.91
N GLY A 52 4.90 -5.31 -0.01
CA GLY A 52 3.81 -6.24 -0.27
C GLY A 52 2.94 -5.80 -1.46
N ILE A 53 2.56 -4.52 -1.54
CA ILE A 53 1.80 -3.96 -2.66
C ILE A 53 2.57 -4.06 -3.97
N CYS A 54 3.87 -3.74 -3.95
CA CYS A 54 4.72 -3.84 -5.12
C CYS A 54 4.89 -5.30 -5.61
N GLN A 55 4.96 -6.26 -4.69
CA GLN A 55 5.00 -7.70 -5.03
C GLN A 55 3.66 -8.17 -5.60
N LEU A 56 2.54 -7.72 -5.03
CA LEU A 56 1.21 -8.00 -5.56
C LEU A 56 1.06 -7.47 -6.98
N ALA A 57 1.45 -6.22 -7.23
CA ALA A 57 1.41 -5.62 -8.57
C ALA A 57 2.24 -6.42 -9.59
N GLN A 58 3.41 -6.95 -9.18
CA GLN A 58 4.23 -7.81 -10.05
C GLN A 58 3.55 -9.14 -10.37
N ALA A 59 2.91 -9.78 -9.38
CA ALA A 59 2.16 -11.01 -9.61
C ALA A 59 0.96 -10.77 -10.54
N LEU A 60 0.26 -9.66 -10.34
CA LEU A 60 -0.88 -9.26 -11.15
C LEU A 60 -0.48 -8.86 -12.58
N SER A 61 0.75 -8.38 -12.81
CA SER A 61 1.23 -8.02 -14.15
C SER A 61 1.10 -9.17 -15.16
N GLY A 62 1.31 -10.42 -14.73
CA GLY A 62 1.13 -11.59 -15.60
C GLY A 62 -0.34 -11.84 -15.94
N ILE A 63 -1.24 -11.61 -14.99
CA ILE A 63 -2.69 -11.77 -15.17
C ILE A 63 -3.24 -10.69 -16.10
N PHE A 64 -2.81 -9.44 -15.90
CA PHE A 64 -3.22 -8.30 -16.73
C PHE A 64 -2.56 -8.27 -18.12
N SER A 65 -1.63 -9.18 -18.40
CA SER A 65 -1.08 -9.33 -19.75
C SER A 65 -2.09 -9.90 -20.75
N ASP A 66 -3.16 -10.54 -20.26
CA ASP A 66 -4.26 -11.02 -21.08
C ASP A 66 -5.45 -10.02 -21.05
N PRO A 67 -5.82 -9.43 -22.20
CA PRO A 67 -6.95 -8.51 -22.30
C PRO A 67 -8.30 -9.11 -21.89
N SER A 68 -8.48 -10.43 -22.00
CA SER A 68 -9.73 -11.10 -21.60
C SER A 68 -9.94 -11.03 -20.09
N ASN A 69 -8.88 -11.21 -19.29
CA ASN A 69 -8.92 -11.09 -17.84
C ASN A 69 -9.33 -9.68 -17.39
N LEU A 70 -8.88 -8.64 -18.10
CA LEU A 70 -9.27 -7.25 -17.78
C LEU A 70 -10.75 -7.01 -18.06
N LYS A 71 -11.28 -7.59 -19.14
CA LYS A 71 -12.70 -7.49 -19.49
C LYS A 71 -13.58 -8.21 -18.45
N GLU A 72 -13.22 -9.44 -18.09
CA GLU A 72 -13.92 -10.18 -17.03
C GLU A 72 -13.86 -9.46 -15.69
N MET A 73 -12.73 -8.82 -15.37
CA MET A 73 -12.60 -8.02 -14.16
C MET A 73 -13.51 -6.79 -14.18
N ALA A 74 -13.68 -6.12 -15.33
CA ALA A 74 -14.60 -5.00 -15.49
C ALA A 74 -16.06 -5.45 -15.29
N GLU A 75 -16.46 -6.55 -15.91
CA GLU A 75 -17.80 -7.13 -15.75
C GLU A 75 -18.07 -7.55 -14.30
N ALA A 76 -17.08 -8.14 -13.62
CA ALA A 76 -17.19 -8.50 -12.21
C ALA A 76 -17.27 -7.26 -11.30
N TRP A 77 -16.56 -6.18 -11.62
CA TRP A 77 -16.57 -4.93 -10.86
C TRP A 77 -17.96 -4.27 -10.89
N ASP A 78 -18.61 -4.25 -12.05
CA ASP A 78 -19.98 -3.71 -12.20
C ASP A 78 -21.02 -4.52 -11.41
N GLY A 79 -20.73 -5.79 -11.09
CA GLY A 79 -21.58 -6.64 -10.25
C GLY A 79 -21.43 -6.42 -8.74
N ILE A 80 -20.47 -5.60 -8.29
CA ILE A 80 -20.21 -5.36 -6.87
C ILE A 80 -21.18 -4.29 -6.33
N ASP A 81 -21.83 -4.58 -5.20
CA ASP A 81 -22.56 -3.58 -4.43
C ASP A 81 -21.57 -2.68 -3.66
N ALA A 82 -21.11 -1.62 -4.33
CA ALA A 82 -20.17 -0.66 -3.76
C ALA A 82 -20.71 0.05 -2.50
N GLU A 83 -22.04 0.20 -2.37
CA GLU A 83 -22.64 0.81 -1.18
C GLU A 83 -22.54 -0.10 0.03
N ALA A 84 -22.86 -1.39 -0.15
CA ALA A 84 -22.67 -2.39 0.90
C ALA A 84 -21.21 -2.47 1.34
N VAL A 85 -20.26 -2.46 0.40
CA VAL A 85 -18.81 -2.46 0.72
C VAL A 85 -18.42 -1.21 1.53
N ARG A 86 -18.89 -0.01 1.14
CA ARG A 86 -18.62 1.22 1.90
C ARG A 86 -19.18 1.17 3.32
N ASN A 87 -20.42 0.71 3.46
CA ASN A 87 -21.07 0.54 4.77
C ASN A 87 -20.25 -0.40 5.67
N GLN A 88 -19.80 -1.54 5.14
CA GLN A 88 -18.97 -2.49 5.90
C GLN A 88 -17.60 -1.91 6.26
N ALA A 89 -16.96 -1.19 5.34
CA ALA A 89 -15.67 -0.56 5.60
C ALA A 89 -15.77 0.52 6.70
N ALA A 90 -16.84 1.31 6.70
CA ALA A 90 -17.09 2.29 7.76
C ALA A 90 -17.32 1.62 9.12
N LEU A 91 -18.14 0.56 9.16
CA LEU A 91 -18.44 -0.16 10.40
C LEU A 91 -17.22 -0.86 11.01
N VAL A 92 -16.39 -1.49 10.18
CA VAL A 92 -15.28 -2.34 10.66
C VAL A 92 -13.99 -1.54 10.86
N THR A 93 -13.72 -0.56 10.00
CA THR A 93 -12.42 0.13 9.95
C THR A 93 -12.50 1.64 10.16
N ASN A 94 -13.70 2.18 10.41
CA ASN A 94 -13.94 3.63 10.50
C ASN A 94 -13.43 4.38 9.26
N CYS A 95 -13.51 3.75 8.09
CA CYS A 95 -13.12 4.34 6.83
C CYS A 95 -14.14 5.40 6.42
N GLN A 96 -13.66 6.55 5.93
CA GLN A 96 -14.54 7.61 5.44
C GLN A 96 -15.16 7.18 4.11
N HIS A 97 -16.49 7.27 4.03
CA HIS A 97 -17.26 6.88 2.84
C HIS A 97 -16.80 7.59 1.56
N GLU A 98 -16.49 8.88 1.67
CA GLU A 98 -16.06 9.72 0.55
C GLU A 98 -14.73 9.25 -0.05
N ILE A 99 -13.74 8.94 0.79
CA ILE A 99 -12.43 8.47 0.36
C ILE A 99 -12.57 7.13 -0.39
N LEU A 100 -13.40 6.23 0.13
CA LEU A 100 -13.59 4.93 -0.49
C LEU A 100 -14.41 5.01 -1.78
N GLY A 101 -15.36 5.94 -1.87
CA GLY A 101 -16.09 6.23 -3.11
C GLY A 101 -15.16 6.72 -4.22
N VAL A 102 -14.34 7.73 -3.94
CA VAL A 102 -13.34 8.26 -4.89
C VAL A 102 -12.40 7.14 -5.36
N CYS A 103 -11.92 6.31 -4.44
CA CYS A 103 -11.04 5.19 -4.78
C CYS A 103 -11.70 4.18 -5.74
N PHE A 104 -12.99 3.90 -5.57
CA PHE A 104 -13.73 2.99 -6.45
C PHE A 104 -13.96 3.60 -7.84
N ASP A 105 -14.30 4.88 -7.90
CA ASP A 105 -14.51 5.60 -9.16
C ASP A 105 -13.20 5.73 -9.96
N ASP A 106 -12.10 6.03 -9.28
CA ASP A 106 -10.75 6.07 -9.86
C ASP A 106 -10.35 4.70 -10.41
N PHE A 107 -10.60 3.62 -9.66
CA PHE A 107 -10.31 2.27 -10.11
C PHE A 107 -11.14 1.88 -11.32
N GLN A 108 -12.45 2.19 -11.33
CA GLN A 108 -13.31 1.92 -12.48
C GLN A 108 -12.85 2.69 -13.72
N THR A 109 -12.37 3.93 -13.55
CA THR A 109 -11.79 4.73 -14.63
C THR A 109 -10.53 4.08 -15.22
N VAL A 110 -9.63 3.61 -14.35
CA VAL A 110 -8.40 2.90 -14.77
C VAL A 110 -8.73 1.57 -15.44
N LEU A 111 -9.73 0.84 -14.94
CA LEU A 111 -10.12 -0.45 -15.49
C LEU A 111 -10.71 -0.34 -16.89
N ASN A 112 -11.55 0.67 -17.12
CA ASN A 112 -12.15 0.94 -18.43
C ASN A 112 -11.16 1.62 -19.40
N ASN A 113 -10.11 2.25 -18.89
CA ASN A 113 -9.07 2.87 -19.69
C ASN A 113 -7.68 2.61 -19.10
N PRO A 114 -7.11 1.40 -19.30
CA PRO A 114 -5.85 1.00 -18.67
C PRO A 114 -4.63 1.82 -19.15
N ASN A 115 -4.78 2.64 -20.19
CA ASN A 115 -3.74 3.56 -20.66
C ASN A 115 -3.76 4.91 -19.91
N VAL A 116 -4.77 5.19 -19.09
CA VAL A 116 -4.87 6.42 -18.28
C VAL A 116 -4.15 6.18 -16.95
N THR A 117 -2.87 6.54 -16.91
CA THR A 117 -2.11 6.62 -15.65
C THR A 117 -2.32 8.00 -15.03
N THR A 118 -3.53 8.28 -14.52
CA THR A 118 -3.71 9.45 -13.65
C THR A 118 -3.07 9.15 -12.31
N LEU A 119 -1.81 9.52 -12.16
CA LEU A 119 -1.20 9.72 -10.85
C LEU A 119 -2.05 10.77 -10.11
N PRO A 120 -2.68 10.44 -8.96
CA PRO A 120 -3.20 11.49 -8.09
C PRO A 120 -2.02 12.38 -7.67
N LYS A 121 -2.22 13.70 -7.79
CA LYS A 121 -1.28 14.72 -7.31
C LYS A 121 -1.31 14.80 -5.79
#